data_AF-A0A1C5NGG5-F1
#
_entry.id   AF-A0A1C5NGG5-F1
#
_cell.length_a   1.000
_cell.length_b   1.000
_cell.length_c   1.000
_cell.angle_alpha   90.00
_cell.angle_beta   90.00
_cell.angle_gamma   90.00
#
_symmetry.space_group_name_H-M   'P 1'
#
loop_
_entity.id
_entity.type
_entity.pdbx_description
1 polymer ?
#
loop_
_entity_poly.entity_id
_entity_poly.type
_entity_poly.pdbx_seq_one_letter_code
_entity_poly.pdbx_strand_id
1 'polypeptide(L)'
;MKRNLLSTLIVITNILLTAFLASCGESYAPITLVSADGKTHITNNDTIYIDAFTEGQDFYIKGGNGKYILENLNKDIVSYEYNGEKLSLTPVKIGNGIMRITDYEKNESRFVITVKNQARIFHVNNISTEVIGGALTQDETKMIEEDITNSAIMKTGGSIEFTYTVEELNGGNVTIYPQKGASAVTGIFSQKESYDPENGNKILSFDISLAGNNKIELDLIDKTENNYTYKVLRHDVTETYQSQYPRLEKATIEYILEDTTEN
;
A
#
# COMPACT_ATOMS: atom_id res chain seq x y z
N MET A 1 46.55 77.63 39.81
CA MET A 1 47.27 76.51 40.44
C MET A 1 46.34 75.31 40.48
N LYS A 2 46.80 74.19 39.90
CA LYS A 2 46.40 72.78 40.12
C LYS A 2 44.96 72.37 39.77
N ARG A 3 44.73 71.56 38.71
CA ARG A 3 44.85 70.08 38.66
C ARG A 3 43.92 69.43 39.68
N ASN A 4 42.93 68.63 39.26
CA ASN A 4 42.96 67.16 39.25
C ASN A 4 41.51 66.71 39.63
N LEU A 5 41.01 65.50 39.43
CA LEU A 5 41.43 64.24 38.81
C LEU A 5 40.16 63.35 38.86
N LEU A 6 40.11 62.36 37.97
CA LEU A 6 39.42 61.09 38.21
C LEU A 6 39.69 60.58 39.63
N SER A 7 38.69 59.98 40.30
CA SER A 7 38.85 58.62 40.85
C SER A 7 37.66 58.17 41.69
N THR A 8 37.26 56.91 41.48
CA THR A 8 36.70 55.92 42.44
C THR A 8 35.31 56.20 43.05
N LEU A 9 34.42 55.25 43.32
CA LEU A 9 34.19 53.82 43.06
C LEU A 9 32.88 53.52 43.87
N ILE A 10 32.17 52.45 43.53
CA ILE A 10 31.21 51.69 44.39
C ILE A 10 29.71 52.06 44.26
N VAL A 11 29.03 51.27 43.42
CA VAL A 11 27.84 50.42 43.69
C VAL A 11 26.81 50.92 44.72
N ILE A 12 25.55 51.09 44.30
CA ILE A 12 24.31 50.52 44.90
C ILE A 12 23.08 51.04 44.11
N THR A 13 22.54 50.13 43.29
CA THR A 13 21.11 49.80 43.10
C THR A 13 20.04 50.90 43.11
N ASN A 14 19.30 51.03 41.99
CA ASN A 14 17.84 50.98 41.99
C ASN A 14 17.26 50.72 40.58
N ILE A 15 17.14 49.42 40.28
CA ILE A 15 15.96 48.72 39.75
C ILE A 15 15.09 49.54 38.79
N LEU A 16 15.39 49.44 37.49
CA LEU A 16 14.42 49.70 36.43
C LEU A 16 14.74 48.87 35.19
N LEU A 17 14.88 47.55 35.36
CA LEU A 17 14.91 46.60 34.25
C LEU A 17 14.76 45.19 34.82
N THR A 18 14.11 44.32 34.04
CA THR A 18 13.84 42.88 34.27
C THR A 18 12.54 42.52 35.01
N ALA A 19 11.42 42.87 34.36
CA ALA A 19 10.26 41.97 34.32
C ALA A 19 9.83 41.73 32.86
N PHE A 20 10.79 41.39 31.99
CA PHE A 20 10.46 40.40 30.96
C PHE A 20 10.37 39.08 31.73
N LEU A 21 9.19 38.83 32.30
CA LEU A 21 8.79 37.47 32.59
C LEU A 21 8.91 36.75 31.26
N ALA A 22 9.96 35.97 31.11
CA ALA A 22 9.89 34.80 30.27
C ALA A 22 8.71 34.00 30.84
N SER A 23 7.51 34.25 30.30
CA SER A 23 6.46 33.27 30.31
C SER A 23 7.01 32.13 29.46
N CYS A 24 7.83 31.29 30.08
CA CYS A 24 7.96 29.91 29.67
C CYS A 24 6.61 29.30 30.03
N GLY A 25 5.58 29.64 29.25
CA GLY A 25 4.33 28.89 29.27
C GLY A 25 4.73 27.47 28.95
N GLU A 26 4.36 26.52 29.80
CA GLU A 26 4.59 25.12 29.50
C GLU A 26 3.96 24.85 28.14
N SER A 27 4.82 24.66 27.12
CA SER A 27 4.33 24.30 25.80
C SER A 27 3.77 22.90 25.94
N TYR A 28 2.47 22.76 25.71
CA TYR A 28 1.86 21.44 25.61
C TYR A 28 2.58 20.65 24.51
N ALA A 29 2.65 19.33 24.69
CA ALA A 29 3.21 18.46 23.67
C ALA A 29 2.40 18.59 22.37
N PRO A 30 3.01 18.43 21.18
CA PRO A 30 2.28 18.47 19.91
C PRO A 30 1.13 17.47 19.88
N ILE A 31 0.02 17.84 19.21
CA ILE A 31 -1.11 16.94 19.04
C ILE A 31 -0.74 15.87 18.00
N THR A 32 -0.90 14.60 18.37
CA THR A 32 -0.61 13.44 17.52
C THR A 32 -1.75 12.42 17.60
N LEU A 33 -1.77 11.50 16.64
CA LEU A 33 -2.72 10.39 16.61
C LEU A 33 -2.00 9.07 16.79
N VAL A 34 -2.63 8.14 17.48
CA VAL A 34 -2.12 6.78 17.67
C VAL A 34 -3.23 5.81 17.30
N SER A 35 -2.96 4.84 16.44
CA SER A 35 -3.97 3.85 16.06
C SER A 35 -4.40 3.05 17.30
N ALA A 36 -5.70 2.81 17.43
CA ALA A 36 -6.25 2.11 18.59
C ALA A 36 -5.84 0.63 18.64
N ASP A 37 -5.51 0.05 17.48
CA ASP A 37 -4.94 -1.29 17.35
C ASP A 37 -3.42 -1.34 17.63
N GLY A 38 -2.80 -0.20 17.95
CA GLY A 38 -1.40 -0.09 18.35
C GLY A 38 -0.38 -0.26 17.23
N LYS A 39 -0.82 -0.36 15.97
CA LYS A 39 0.07 -0.60 14.83
C LYS A 39 0.84 0.64 14.39
N THR A 40 0.36 1.86 14.65
CA THR A 40 1.01 3.06 14.10
C THR A 40 0.82 4.31 14.96
N HIS A 41 1.91 5.06 15.15
CA HIS A 41 1.89 6.44 15.65
C HIS A 41 1.99 7.40 14.47
N ILE A 42 1.09 8.38 14.41
CA ILE A 42 0.96 9.38 13.35
C ILE A 42 1.25 10.76 13.96
N THR A 43 2.22 11.47 13.41
CA THR A 43 2.61 12.80 13.89
C THR A 43 1.92 13.92 13.11
N ASN A 44 2.14 15.18 13.52
CA ASN A 44 1.49 16.33 12.91
C ASN A 44 1.91 16.48 11.44
N ASN A 45 0.93 16.65 10.55
CA ASN A 45 1.01 16.67 9.09
C ASN A 45 1.33 15.32 8.42
N ASP A 46 1.35 14.22 9.18
CA ASP A 46 1.49 12.90 8.58
C ASP A 46 0.20 12.49 7.86
N THR A 47 0.38 11.56 6.91
CA THR A 47 -0.71 10.98 6.14
C THR A 47 -1.24 9.71 6.80
N ILE A 48 -2.55 9.64 6.99
CA ILE A 48 -3.29 8.48 7.46
C ILE A 48 -3.88 7.78 6.25
N TYR A 49 -3.62 6.49 6.10
CA TYR A 49 -4.20 5.69 5.01
C TYR A 49 -5.37 4.88 5.54
N ILE A 50 -6.53 5.05 4.92
CA ILE A 50 -7.76 4.31 5.23
C ILE A 50 -8.19 3.55 3.98
N ASP A 51 -8.42 2.25 4.12
CA ASP A 51 -8.98 1.44 3.04
C ASP A 51 -10.44 1.84 2.77
N ALA A 52 -10.80 1.97 1.50
CA ALA A 52 -12.12 2.48 1.09
C ALA A 52 -13.31 1.62 1.54
N PHE A 53 -13.08 0.35 1.84
CA PHE A 53 -14.11 -0.63 2.22
C PHE A 53 -14.05 -1.04 3.71
N THR A 54 -13.27 -0.35 4.54
CA THR A 54 -13.31 -0.60 5.99
C THR A 54 -14.52 0.07 6.65
N GLU A 55 -15.06 -0.55 7.70
CA GLU A 55 -16.10 0.06 8.55
C GLU A 55 -15.59 1.32 9.29
N GLY A 56 -14.27 1.44 9.41
CA GLY A 56 -13.60 2.60 9.97
C GLY A 56 -12.29 2.25 10.66
N GLN A 57 -11.55 3.26 11.08
CA GLN A 57 -10.33 3.12 11.86
C GLN A 57 -10.37 4.04 13.08
N ASP A 58 -9.97 3.49 14.21
CA ASP A 58 -10.00 4.16 15.49
C ASP A 58 -8.62 4.69 15.88
N PHE A 59 -8.60 5.90 16.45
CA PHE A 59 -7.40 6.60 16.91
C PHE A 59 -7.59 7.21 18.29
N TYR A 60 -6.50 7.29 19.04
CA TYR A 60 -6.40 8.09 20.26
C TYR A 60 -5.63 9.39 19.98
N ILE A 61 -6.17 10.51 20.45
CA ILE A 61 -5.49 11.81 20.39
C ILE A 61 -4.53 11.92 21.58
N LYS A 62 -3.26 12.23 21.31
CA LYS A 62 -2.22 12.48 22.32
C LYS A 62 -1.67 13.89 22.18
N GLY A 63 -1.05 14.40 23.25
CA GLY A 63 -0.53 15.78 23.31
C GLY A 63 -1.60 16.82 23.62
N GLY A 64 -1.31 18.09 23.37
CA GLY A 64 -2.19 19.21 23.72
C GLY A 64 -2.57 19.25 25.20
N ASN A 65 -3.63 20.01 25.50
CA ASN A 65 -4.18 20.10 26.86
C ASN A 65 -5.23 19.02 27.21
N GLY A 66 -5.47 18.05 26.33
CA GLY A 66 -6.44 16.96 26.53
C GLY A 66 -7.90 17.30 26.21
N LYS A 67 -8.22 18.53 25.81
CA LYS A 67 -9.55 18.94 25.36
C LYS A 67 -9.46 19.45 23.93
N TYR A 68 -10.19 18.80 23.02
CA TYR A 68 -10.02 19.04 21.59
C TYR A 68 -11.30 19.49 20.90
N ILE A 69 -11.12 20.28 19.85
CA ILE A 69 -12.09 20.65 18.84
C ILE A 69 -11.59 20.05 17.52
N LEU A 70 -12.44 19.26 16.87
CA LEU A 70 -12.13 18.61 15.61
C LEU A 70 -12.89 19.30 14.48
N GLU A 71 -12.19 19.53 13.38
CA GLU A 71 -12.74 20.05 12.15
C GLU A 71 -12.31 19.15 10.99
N ASN A 72 -13.28 18.70 10.20
CA ASN A 72 -13.03 17.96 8.97
C ASN A 72 -13.36 18.85 7.77
N LEU A 73 -12.33 19.16 6.99
CA LEU A 73 -12.42 20.04 5.84
C LEU A 73 -12.99 19.34 4.59
N ASN A 74 -13.08 17.99 4.61
CA ASN A 74 -13.48 17.14 3.48
C ASN A 74 -14.39 15.99 3.94
N LYS A 75 -15.59 16.34 4.44
CA LYS A 75 -16.59 15.37 4.94
C LYS A 75 -17.13 14.41 3.87
N ASP A 76 -16.96 14.75 2.61
CA ASP A 76 -17.31 13.92 1.46
C ASP A 76 -16.30 12.79 1.18
N ILE A 77 -15.10 12.87 1.75
CA ILE A 77 -14.03 11.87 1.63
C ILE A 77 -14.02 10.93 2.84
N VAL A 78 -14.08 11.50 4.04
CA VAL A 78 -14.02 10.77 5.31
C VAL A 78 -15.01 11.39 6.28
N SER A 79 -15.72 10.59 7.07
CA SER A 79 -16.52 11.06 8.21
C SER A 79 -15.79 10.76 9.51
N TYR A 80 -16.16 11.46 10.58
CA TYR A 80 -15.59 11.18 11.89
C TYR A 80 -16.62 11.21 13.01
N GLU A 81 -16.34 10.43 14.05
CA GLU A 81 -17.01 10.48 15.34
C GLU A 81 -15.95 10.63 16.43
N TYR A 82 -16.20 11.52 17.41
CA TYR A 82 -15.31 11.69 18.56
C TYR A 82 -16.12 11.74 19.84
N ASN A 83 -15.88 10.78 20.74
CA ASN A 83 -16.64 10.65 21.97
C ASN A 83 -15.96 11.27 23.20
N GLY A 84 -14.84 11.99 23.01
CA GLY A 84 -14.03 12.56 24.09
C GLY A 84 -12.80 11.73 24.48
N GLU A 85 -12.71 10.48 24.01
CA GLU A 85 -11.59 9.59 24.26
C GLU A 85 -11.02 9.02 22.95
N LYS A 86 -11.91 8.56 22.06
CA LYS A 86 -11.60 7.86 20.82
C LYS A 86 -12.15 8.64 19.63
N LEU A 87 -11.32 8.78 18.60
CA LEU A 87 -11.65 9.32 17.30
C LEU A 87 -11.82 8.16 16.31
N SER A 88 -13.00 8.01 15.75
CA SER A 88 -13.29 7.03 14.69
C SER A 88 -13.35 7.74 13.36
N LEU A 89 -12.61 7.26 12.36
CA LEU A 89 -12.59 7.75 10.99
C LEU A 89 -13.20 6.69 10.06
N THR A 90 -14.26 7.03 9.34
CA THR A 90 -14.95 6.12 8.42
C THR A 90 -14.81 6.62 6.98
N PRO A 91 -14.37 5.78 6.03
CA PRO A 91 -14.27 6.19 4.63
C PRO A 91 -15.66 6.49 4.07
N VAL A 92 -15.77 7.58 3.29
CA VAL A 92 -16.98 7.93 2.54
C VAL A 92 -16.72 7.79 1.05
N LYS A 93 -15.56 8.25 0.60
CA LYS A 93 -15.15 8.21 -0.82
C LYS A 93 -13.63 8.21 -0.94
N ILE A 94 -13.12 7.54 -1.97
CA ILE A 94 -11.71 7.61 -2.35
C ILE A 94 -11.30 9.07 -2.59
N GLY A 95 -10.17 9.46 -2.01
CA GLY A 95 -9.61 10.80 -2.15
C GLY A 95 -8.75 11.21 -0.96
N ASN A 96 -8.41 12.49 -0.93
CA ASN A 96 -7.64 13.09 0.15
C ASN A 96 -8.49 14.10 0.90
N GLY A 97 -8.47 14.04 2.22
CA GLY A 97 -9.10 14.98 3.11
C GLY A 97 -8.10 15.55 4.12
N ILE A 98 -8.49 16.65 4.75
CA ILE A 98 -7.71 17.25 5.84
C ILE A 98 -8.58 17.29 7.09
N MET A 99 -8.05 16.72 8.17
CA MET A 99 -8.58 16.89 9.52
C MET A 99 -7.70 17.84 10.30
N ARG A 100 -8.32 18.79 10.98
CA ARG A 100 -7.67 19.70 11.91
C ARG A 100 -8.15 19.38 13.32
N ILE A 101 -7.20 19.25 14.24
CA ILE A 101 -7.45 19.09 15.67
C ILE A 101 -6.84 20.29 16.37
N THR A 102 -7.64 21.00 17.16
CA THR A 102 -7.20 22.17 17.94
C THR A 102 -7.52 21.94 19.41
N ASP A 103 -6.56 22.20 20.29
CA ASP A 103 -6.81 22.17 21.73
C ASP A 103 -7.34 23.52 22.24
N TYR A 104 -7.79 23.58 23.49
CA TYR A 104 -8.38 24.81 24.04
C TYR A 104 -7.35 25.93 24.33
N GLU A 105 -6.05 25.60 24.28
CA GLU A 105 -4.94 26.56 24.36
C GLU A 105 -4.50 27.04 22.97
N LYS A 106 -5.25 26.66 21.93
CA LYS A 106 -5.05 27.02 20.52
C LYS A 106 -3.83 26.37 19.87
N ASN A 107 -3.31 25.28 20.44
CA ASN A 107 -2.37 24.42 19.73
C ASN A 107 -3.12 23.67 18.63
N GLU A 108 -2.61 23.69 17.41
CA GLU A 108 -3.25 23.10 16.23
C GLU A 108 -2.37 22.00 15.64
N SER A 109 -2.99 20.93 15.16
CA SER A 109 -2.36 19.96 14.26
C SER A 109 -3.29 19.61 13.12
N ARG A 110 -2.66 19.29 11.98
CA ARG A 110 -3.37 18.91 10.76
C ARG A 110 -2.94 17.51 10.37
N PHE A 111 -3.88 16.72 9.87
CA PHE A 111 -3.65 15.35 9.43
C PHE A 111 -4.21 15.21 8.02
N VAL A 112 -3.40 14.66 7.13
CA VAL A 112 -3.85 14.31 5.78
C VAL A 112 -4.47 12.93 5.86
N ILE A 113 -5.71 12.78 5.42
CA ILE A 113 -6.40 11.48 5.41
C ILE A 113 -6.56 11.08 3.95
N THR A 114 -5.94 9.96 3.57
CA THR A 114 -6.02 9.39 2.23
C THR A 114 -6.87 8.13 2.28
N VAL A 115 -8.07 8.21 1.72
CA VAL A 115 -8.94 7.05 1.48
C VAL A 115 -8.58 6.47 0.12
N LYS A 116 -8.17 5.20 0.09
CA LYS A 116 -7.76 4.52 -1.15
C LYS A 116 -8.25 3.07 -1.16
N ASN A 117 -8.29 2.50 -2.36
CA ASN A 117 -8.55 1.07 -2.50
C ASN A 117 -7.35 0.26 -2.04
N GLN A 118 -7.64 -0.92 -1.50
CA GLN A 118 -6.61 -1.92 -1.26
C GLN A 118 -6.02 -2.39 -2.60
N ALA A 119 -4.71 -2.61 -2.64
CA ALA A 119 -4.03 -3.14 -3.81
C ALA A 119 -3.09 -4.28 -3.43
N ARG A 120 -2.93 -5.25 -4.33
CA ARG A 120 -1.88 -6.28 -4.28
C ARG A 120 -0.99 -6.13 -5.49
N ILE A 121 0.32 -6.04 -5.24
CA ILE A 121 1.33 -5.89 -6.29
C ILE A 121 2.22 -7.12 -6.26
N PHE A 122 2.38 -7.75 -7.42
CA PHE A 122 3.27 -8.89 -7.60
C PHE A 122 4.37 -8.53 -8.58
N HIS A 123 5.62 -8.62 -8.12
CA HIS A 123 6.81 -8.38 -8.93
C HIS A 123 7.35 -9.71 -9.45
N VAL A 124 7.68 -9.76 -10.75
CA VAL A 124 8.18 -10.98 -11.40
C VAL A 124 9.69 -11.07 -11.24
N ASN A 125 10.14 -12.00 -10.40
CA ASN A 125 11.55 -12.30 -10.20
C ASN A 125 12.10 -13.17 -11.36
N ASN A 126 11.34 -14.19 -11.76
CA ASN A 126 11.76 -15.11 -12.82
C ASN A 126 10.56 -15.69 -13.56
N ILE A 127 10.81 -16.29 -14.72
CA ILE A 127 9.81 -17.01 -15.51
C ILE A 127 10.26 -18.44 -15.71
N SER A 128 9.32 -19.37 -15.60
CA SER A 128 9.50 -20.78 -15.92
C SER A 128 8.39 -21.24 -16.87
N THR A 129 8.70 -22.21 -17.72
CA THR A 129 7.74 -22.84 -18.63
C THR A 129 7.75 -24.34 -18.43
N GLU A 130 6.58 -24.97 -18.56
CA GLU A 130 6.44 -26.43 -18.55
C GLU A 130 5.67 -26.86 -19.79
N VAL A 131 6.25 -27.78 -20.54
CA VAL A 131 5.66 -28.35 -21.77
C VAL A 131 5.69 -29.87 -21.67
N ILE A 132 4.51 -30.50 -21.70
CA ILE A 132 4.34 -31.95 -21.61
C ILE A 132 3.60 -32.43 -22.86
N GLY A 133 4.14 -33.47 -23.49
CA GLY A 133 3.46 -34.21 -24.56
C GLY A 133 4.24 -35.47 -24.88
N GLY A 134 3.64 -36.65 -24.68
CA GLY A 134 4.37 -37.93 -24.67
C GLY A 134 5.08 -38.29 -25.98
N ALA A 135 4.75 -37.61 -27.08
CA ALA A 135 5.34 -37.82 -28.39
C ALA A 135 5.94 -36.54 -29.02
N LEU A 136 6.13 -35.47 -28.25
CA LEU A 136 6.86 -34.29 -28.73
C LEU A 136 8.36 -34.61 -28.86
N THR A 137 8.99 -34.12 -29.92
CA THR A 137 10.46 -34.14 -30.02
C THR A 137 11.06 -33.06 -29.12
N GLN A 138 12.34 -33.21 -28.75
CA GLN A 138 13.04 -32.21 -27.95
C GLN A 138 13.08 -30.82 -28.62
N ASP A 139 13.19 -30.78 -29.95
CA ASP A 139 13.16 -29.53 -30.71
C ASP A 139 11.77 -28.89 -30.68
N GLU A 140 10.69 -29.68 -30.78
CA GLU A 140 9.32 -29.19 -30.63
C GLU A 140 9.08 -28.60 -29.24
N THR A 141 9.49 -29.31 -28.19
CA THR A 141 9.39 -28.82 -26.80
C THR A 141 10.10 -27.47 -26.65
N LYS A 142 11.34 -27.36 -27.11
CA LYS A 142 12.13 -26.14 -27.00
C LYS A 142 11.52 -24.98 -27.78
N MET A 143 10.99 -25.21 -28.99
CA MET A 143 10.32 -24.16 -29.78
C MET A 143 9.08 -23.63 -29.06
N ILE A 144 8.29 -24.51 -28.42
CA ILE A 144 7.11 -24.11 -27.66
C ILE A 144 7.53 -23.30 -26.43
N GLU A 145 8.51 -23.76 -25.66
CA GLU A 145 9.04 -23.04 -24.48
C GLU A 145 9.56 -21.63 -24.84
N GLU A 146 10.31 -21.52 -25.93
CA GLU A 146 10.83 -20.24 -26.43
C GLU A 146 9.69 -19.30 -26.84
N ASP A 147 8.67 -19.80 -27.56
CA ASP A 147 7.55 -18.97 -27.98
C ASP A 147 6.67 -18.52 -26.80
N ILE A 148 6.39 -19.41 -25.85
CA ILE A 148 5.69 -19.06 -24.60
C ILE A 148 6.46 -17.98 -23.85
N THR A 149 7.77 -18.17 -23.70
CA THR A 149 8.63 -17.19 -23.03
C THR A 149 8.63 -15.86 -23.76
N ASN A 150 8.69 -15.86 -25.10
CA ASN A 150 8.67 -14.64 -25.92
C ASN A 150 7.33 -13.91 -25.89
N SER A 151 6.22 -14.65 -25.84
CA SER A 151 4.85 -14.13 -25.82
C SER A 151 4.31 -13.79 -24.43
N ALA A 152 5.09 -14.06 -23.37
CA ALA A 152 4.72 -13.78 -21.99
C ALA A 152 4.25 -12.33 -21.75
N ILE A 153 3.12 -12.17 -21.07
CA ILE A 153 2.50 -10.86 -20.75
C ILE A 153 3.34 -10.00 -19.80
N MET A 154 4.20 -10.64 -19.03
CA MET A 154 5.21 -10.02 -18.17
C MET A 154 6.55 -10.72 -18.39
N LYS A 155 7.64 -9.99 -18.21
CA LYS A 155 9.02 -10.48 -18.20
C LYS A 155 9.60 -10.32 -16.80
N THR A 156 10.78 -10.89 -16.57
CA THR A 156 11.58 -10.59 -15.38
C THR A 156 11.74 -9.09 -15.17
N GLY A 157 11.45 -8.61 -13.96
CA GLY A 157 11.43 -7.19 -13.60
C GLY A 157 10.15 -6.45 -14.00
N GLY A 158 9.17 -7.14 -14.60
CA GLY A 158 7.80 -6.65 -14.74
C GLY A 158 6.99 -6.85 -13.46
N SER A 159 5.74 -6.38 -13.46
CA SER A 159 4.83 -6.54 -12.33
C SER A 159 3.35 -6.49 -12.75
N ILE A 160 2.49 -6.95 -11.85
CA ILE A 160 1.03 -6.83 -11.97
C ILE A 160 0.46 -6.29 -10.66
N GLU A 161 -0.44 -5.32 -10.77
CA GLU A 161 -1.15 -4.69 -9.65
C GLU A 161 -2.65 -4.95 -9.78
N PHE A 162 -3.23 -5.57 -8.76
CA PHE A 162 -4.66 -5.75 -8.59
C PHE A 162 -5.18 -4.72 -7.59
N THR A 163 -5.98 -3.76 -8.04
CA THR A 163 -6.63 -2.76 -7.19
C THR A 163 -8.10 -3.15 -6.98
N TYR A 164 -8.47 -3.52 -5.76
CA TYR A 164 -9.82 -3.97 -5.44
C TYR A 164 -10.79 -2.79 -5.43
N THR A 165 -11.90 -2.87 -6.17
CA THR A 165 -12.90 -1.78 -6.26
C THR A 165 -14.27 -2.19 -5.74
N VAL A 166 -14.35 -3.33 -5.06
CA VAL A 166 -15.55 -3.87 -4.41
C VAL A 166 -15.18 -4.35 -3.00
N GLU A 167 -16.14 -4.32 -2.10
CA GLU A 167 -15.96 -4.63 -0.67
C GLU A 167 -15.58 -6.09 -0.43
N GLU A 168 -16.08 -7.01 -1.26
CA GLU A 168 -15.81 -8.45 -1.15
C GLU A 168 -14.37 -8.83 -1.54
N LEU A 169 -13.56 -7.87 -1.99
CA LEU A 169 -12.18 -8.07 -2.42
C LEU A 169 -12.03 -9.19 -3.48
N ASN A 170 -13.02 -9.30 -4.36
CA ASN A 170 -13.07 -10.32 -5.41
C ASN A 170 -13.13 -9.72 -6.82
N GLY A 171 -12.87 -8.42 -6.96
CA GLY A 171 -12.84 -7.78 -8.27
C GLY A 171 -12.33 -6.35 -8.23
N GLY A 172 -11.95 -5.84 -9.40
CA GLY A 172 -11.51 -4.47 -9.55
C GLY A 172 -10.71 -4.23 -10.82
N ASN A 173 -9.76 -3.30 -10.72
CA ASN A 173 -8.89 -2.93 -11.83
C ASN A 173 -7.57 -3.70 -11.77
N VAL A 174 -6.99 -4.00 -12.92
CA VAL A 174 -5.66 -4.59 -13.03
C VAL A 174 -4.77 -3.72 -13.90
N THR A 175 -3.53 -3.52 -13.47
CA THR A 175 -2.48 -2.88 -14.26
C THR A 175 -1.31 -3.83 -14.38
N ILE A 176 -0.94 -4.16 -15.62
CA ILE A 176 0.20 -5.01 -15.95
C ILE A 176 1.31 -4.10 -16.46
N TYR A 177 2.49 -4.21 -15.87
CA TYR A 177 3.73 -3.58 -16.29
C TYR A 177 4.61 -4.67 -16.91
N PRO A 178 4.60 -4.84 -18.26
CA PRO A 178 5.21 -6.01 -18.88
C PRO A 178 6.71 -6.15 -18.58
N GLN A 179 7.43 -5.02 -18.58
CA GLN A 179 8.85 -4.91 -18.21
C GLN A 179 9.22 -3.44 -18.04
N LYS A 180 10.39 -3.18 -17.48
CA LYS A 180 10.92 -1.81 -17.32
C LYS A 180 10.95 -1.06 -18.66
N GLY A 181 10.29 0.10 -18.72
CA GLY A 181 10.24 0.96 -19.90
C GLY A 181 9.18 0.60 -20.93
N ALA A 182 8.46 -0.52 -20.77
CA ALA A 182 7.28 -0.83 -21.56
C ALA A 182 6.06 -0.06 -21.05
N SER A 183 5.11 0.25 -21.96
CA SER A 183 3.83 0.82 -21.58
C SER A 183 3.02 -0.19 -20.76
N ALA A 184 2.37 0.30 -19.70
CA ALA A 184 1.46 -0.50 -18.92
C ALA A 184 0.20 -0.84 -19.71
N VAL A 185 -0.38 -2.00 -19.44
CA VAL A 185 -1.67 -2.45 -19.98
C VAL A 185 -2.66 -2.53 -18.84
N THR A 186 -3.86 -1.99 -19.03
CA THR A 186 -4.90 -1.94 -18.00
C THR A 186 -6.11 -2.76 -18.38
N GLY A 187 -6.84 -3.20 -17.36
CA GLY A 187 -8.06 -3.97 -17.51
C GLY A 187 -8.85 -4.06 -16.22
N ILE A 188 -9.78 -4.99 -16.19
CA ILE A 188 -10.53 -5.37 -15.00
C ILE A 188 -10.27 -6.84 -14.67
N PHE A 189 -10.49 -7.21 -13.42
CA PHE A 189 -10.41 -8.60 -12.98
C PHE A 189 -11.60 -8.98 -12.10
N SER A 190 -11.89 -10.29 -12.07
CA SER A 190 -12.59 -10.94 -10.97
C SER A 190 -11.71 -12.04 -10.38
N GLN A 191 -11.84 -12.29 -9.08
CA GLN A 191 -11.05 -13.25 -8.34
C GLN A 191 -11.97 -14.34 -7.76
N LYS A 192 -11.53 -15.58 -7.84
CA LYS A 192 -12.20 -16.73 -7.20
C LYS A 192 -11.20 -17.50 -6.37
N GLU A 193 -11.69 -18.10 -5.30
CA GLU A 193 -10.91 -18.99 -4.45
C GLU A 193 -11.31 -20.44 -4.73
N SER A 194 -10.31 -21.30 -4.88
CA SER A 194 -10.48 -22.75 -4.94
C SER A 194 -9.34 -23.43 -4.17
N TYR A 195 -9.38 -24.77 -4.12
CA TYR A 195 -8.40 -25.57 -3.42
C TYR A 195 -7.95 -26.71 -4.33
N ASP A 196 -6.65 -26.93 -4.39
CA ASP A 196 -6.05 -28.07 -5.07
C ASP A 196 -6.57 -29.36 -4.40
N PRO A 197 -7.18 -30.28 -5.17
CA PRO A 197 -7.80 -31.48 -4.61
C PRO A 197 -6.77 -32.50 -4.09
N GLU A 198 -5.52 -32.46 -4.54
CA GLU A 198 -4.48 -33.42 -4.17
C GLU A 198 -3.77 -33.03 -2.88
N ASN A 199 -3.47 -31.74 -2.70
CA ASN A 199 -2.68 -31.25 -1.56
C ASN A 199 -3.44 -30.26 -0.65
N GLY A 200 -4.64 -29.82 -1.03
CA GLY A 200 -5.46 -28.89 -0.25
C GLY A 200 -4.94 -27.44 -0.26
N ASN A 201 -3.95 -27.12 -1.09
CA ASN A 201 -3.41 -25.77 -1.18
C ASN A 201 -4.43 -24.82 -1.79
N LYS A 202 -4.50 -23.61 -1.22
CA LYS A 202 -5.37 -22.54 -1.72
C LYS A 202 -4.88 -22.04 -3.08
N ILE A 203 -5.81 -21.88 -4.00
CA ILE A 203 -5.60 -21.28 -5.32
C ILE A 203 -6.47 -20.01 -5.41
N LEU A 204 -5.86 -18.88 -5.77
CA LEU A 204 -6.58 -17.67 -6.12
C LEU A 204 -6.51 -17.45 -7.62
N SER A 205 -7.63 -17.68 -8.31
CA SER A 205 -7.75 -17.52 -9.75
C SER A 205 -8.22 -16.11 -10.10
N PHE A 206 -7.54 -15.47 -11.04
CA PHE A 206 -7.83 -14.12 -11.54
C PHE A 206 -8.28 -14.19 -12.99
N ASP A 207 -9.57 -13.98 -13.22
CA ASP A 207 -10.15 -13.79 -14.54
C ASP A 207 -9.91 -12.33 -14.97
N ILE A 208 -8.94 -12.09 -15.85
CA ILE A 208 -8.54 -10.76 -16.32
C ILE A 208 -9.11 -10.47 -17.70
N SER A 209 -9.73 -9.30 -17.87
CA SER A 209 -10.15 -8.76 -19.16
C SER A 209 -9.39 -7.46 -19.44
N LEU A 210 -8.50 -7.50 -20.42
CA LEU A 210 -7.73 -6.34 -20.87
C LEU A 210 -8.48 -5.58 -21.98
N ALA A 211 -8.07 -4.34 -22.22
CA ALA A 211 -8.54 -3.58 -23.38
C ALA A 211 -8.29 -4.37 -24.69
N GLY A 212 -9.28 -4.38 -25.60
CA GLY A 212 -9.18 -5.08 -26.88
C GLY A 212 -9.65 -6.54 -26.88
N ASN A 213 -10.48 -6.95 -25.90
CA ASN A 213 -11.06 -8.30 -25.76
C ASN A 213 -10.06 -9.43 -25.47
N ASN A 214 -8.85 -9.10 -25.01
CA ASN A 214 -7.90 -10.12 -24.54
C ASN A 214 -8.31 -10.56 -23.14
N LYS A 215 -8.56 -11.86 -22.98
CA LYS A 215 -8.86 -12.48 -21.69
C LYS A 215 -7.68 -13.35 -21.28
N ILE A 216 -7.33 -13.28 -20.00
CA ILE A 216 -6.23 -14.03 -19.41
C ILE A 216 -6.74 -14.58 -18.09
N GLU A 217 -6.42 -15.82 -17.78
CA GLU A 217 -6.64 -16.40 -16.46
C GLU A 217 -5.28 -16.66 -15.81
N LEU A 218 -5.09 -16.13 -14.60
CA LEU A 218 -3.88 -16.34 -13.80
C LEU A 218 -4.23 -16.98 -12.46
N ASP A 219 -3.54 -18.06 -12.11
CA ASP A 219 -3.67 -18.70 -10.81
C ASP A 219 -2.50 -18.32 -9.91
N LEU A 220 -2.79 -17.67 -8.77
CA LEU A 220 -1.81 -17.48 -7.71
C LEU A 220 -1.78 -18.70 -6.82
N ILE A 221 -0.60 -19.34 -6.76
CA ILE A 221 -0.38 -20.61 -6.06
C ILE A 221 0.88 -20.49 -5.20
N ASP A 222 0.81 -21.05 -3.99
CA ASP A 222 1.99 -21.29 -3.15
C ASP A 222 2.67 -22.60 -3.56
N LYS A 223 3.96 -22.53 -3.88
CA LYS A 223 4.79 -23.70 -4.18
C LYS A 223 5.85 -23.88 -3.12
N THR A 224 6.06 -25.12 -2.69
CA THR A 224 7.12 -25.48 -1.74
C THR A 224 8.15 -26.38 -2.41
N GLU A 225 9.39 -25.93 -2.47
CA GLU A 225 10.54 -26.71 -2.93
C GLU A 225 11.69 -26.60 -1.93
N ASN A 226 12.32 -27.72 -1.57
CA ASN A 226 13.46 -27.74 -0.65
C ASN A 226 13.22 -26.98 0.68
N ASN A 227 12.00 -27.08 1.24
CA ASN A 227 11.53 -26.36 2.44
C ASN A 227 11.42 -24.83 2.30
N TYR A 228 11.48 -24.30 1.08
CA TYR A 228 11.23 -22.90 0.79
C TYR A 228 9.87 -22.77 0.08
N THR A 229 9.00 -21.88 0.58
CA THR A 229 7.71 -21.60 -0.03
C THR A 229 7.76 -20.28 -0.75
N TYR A 230 7.36 -20.28 -2.02
CA TYR A 230 7.32 -19.10 -2.88
C TYR A 230 6.00 -19.05 -3.63
N LYS A 231 5.61 -17.85 -4.06
CA LYS A 231 4.39 -17.63 -4.83
C LYS A 231 4.67 -17.63 -6.33
N VAL A 232 3.75 -18.20 -7.09
CA VAL A 232 3.76 -18.12 -8.55
C VAL A 232 2.40 -17.62 -9.06
N LEU A 233 2.40 -16.80 -10.11
CA LEU A 233 1.24 -16.65 -10.98
C LEU A 233 1.41 -17.60 -12.16
N ARG A 234 0.52 -18.58 -12.30
CA ARG A 234 0.51 -19.55 -13.39
C ARG A 234 -0.52 -19.16 -14.45
N HIS A 235 -0.17 -19.33 -15.71
CA HIS A 235 -1.09 -19.23 -16.83
C HIS A 235 -1.01 -20.52 -17.67
N ASP A 236 -2.16 -21.17 -17.89
CA ASP A 236 -2.29 -22.28 -18.83
C ASP A 236 -2.46 -21.74 -20.25
N VAL A 237 -1.51 -22.08 -21.11
CA VAL A 237 -1.48 -21.66 -22.52
C VAL A 237 -1.64 -22.86 -23.46
N THR A 238 -2.04 -24.03 -22.95
CA THR A 238 -2.13 -25.27 -23.72
C THR A 238 -2.96 -25.09 -24.99
N GLU A 239 -4.15 -24.49 -24.87
CA GLU A 239 -5.05 -24.28 -26.02
C GLU A 239 -4.43 -23.41 -27.13
N THR A 240 -3.57 -22.45 -26.77
CA THR A 240 -2.86 -21.57 -27.72
C THR A 240 -1.97 -22.38 -28.67
N TYR A 241 -1.31 -23.43 -28.16
CA TYR A 241 -0.32 -24.20 -28.90
C TYR A 241 -0.84 -25.53 -29.44
N GLN A 242 -1.92 -26.08 -28.85
CA GLN A 242 -2.40 -27.43 -29.14
C GLN A 242 -2.83 -27.62 -30.60
N SER A 243 -3.30 -26.58 -31.29
CA SER A 243 -3.68 -26.66 -32.70
C SER A 243 -2.49 -26.91 -33.64
N GLN A 244 -1.33 -26.31 -33.34
CA GLN A 244 -0.09 -26.48 -34.10
C GLN A 244 0.68 -27.73 -33.65
N TYR A 245 0.53 -28.13 -32.39
CA TYR A 245 1.18 -29.29 -31.80
C TYR A 245 0.14 -30.26 -31.22
N PRO A 246 -0.52 -31.09 -32.05
CA PRO A 246 -1.61 -31.98 -31.59
C PRO A 246 -1.21 -33.03 -30.55
N ARG A 247 0.09 -33.23 -30.35
CA ARG A 247 0.68 -34.14 -29.34
C ARG A 247 0.96 -33.45 -28.01
N LEU A 248 0.68 -32.15 -27.91
CA LEU A 248 0.79 -31.36 -26.69
C LEU A 248 -0.34 -31.72 -25.73
N GLU A 249 0.03 -32.10 -24.51
CA GLU A 249 -0.89 -32.42 -23.42
C GLU A 249 -1.01 -31.25 -22.44
N LYS A 250 0.08 -30.51 -22.21
CA LYS A 250 0.12 -29.36 -21.31
C LYS A 250 1.18 -28.35 -21.74
N ALA A 251 0.85 -27.07 -21.72
CA ALA A 251 1.80 -25.97 -21.78
C ALA A 251 1.41 -24.88 -20.78
N THR A 252 2.31 -24.57 -19.84
CA THR A 252 2.07 -23.52 -18.84
C THR A 252 3.26 -22.58 -18.74
N ILE A 253 2.99 -21.32 -18.43
CA ILE A 253 3.98 -20.34 -18.00
C ILE A 253 3.74 -19.98 -16.52
N GLU A 254 4.82 -19.87 -15.76
CA GLU A 254 4.79 -19.45 -14.37
C GLU A 254 5.66 -18.22 -14.17
N TYR A 255 5.07 -17.18 -13.60
CA TYR A 255 5.74 -15.99 -13.10
C TYR A 255 6.11 -16.24 -11.64
N ILE A 256 7.38 -16.50 -11.37
CA ILE A 256 7.91 -16.66 -10.02
C ILE A 256 8.02 -15.27 -9.41
N LEU A 257 7.33 -15.07 -8.30
CA LEU A 257 7.17 -13.76 -7.68
C LEU A 257 8.29 -13.47 -6.70
N GLU A 258 8.62 -12.19 -6.53
CA GLU A 258 9.50 -11.75 -5.43
C GLU A 258 8.83 -12.05 -4.08
N ASP A 259 9.63 -12.49 -3.10
CA ASP A 259 9.20 -12.55 -1.71
C ASP A 259 8.90 -11.12 -1.25
N THR A 260 7.62 -10.80 -1.20
CA THR A 260 7.15 -9.60 -0.52
C THR A 260 7.03 -9.96 0.94
N THR A 261 8.01 -9.54 1.75
CA THR A 261 7.74 -9.35 3.18
C THR A 261 6.62 -8.33 3.26
N GLU A 262 5.41 -8.77 3.59
CA GLU A 262 4.31 -7.88 3.96
C GLU A 262 4.83 -6.94 5.04
N ASN A 263 4.93 -5.64 4.73
CA ASN A 263 5.23 -4.59 5.70
C ASN A 263 3.92 -4.09 6.32
#